data_AF-A0A2M8RA07-F1
#
_entry.id   AF-A0A2M8RA07-F1
#
_cell.length_a   1.000
_cell.length_b   1.000
_cell.length_c   1.000
_cell.angle_alpha   90.00
_cell.angle_beta   90.00
_cell.angle_gamma   90.00
#
_symmetry.space_group_name_H-M   'P 1'
#
loop_
_entity.id
_entity.type
_entity.pdbx_description
1 polymer ?
#
loop_
_entity_poly.entity_id
_entity_poly.type
_entity_poly.pdbx_seq_one_letter_code
_entity_poly.pdbx_strand_id
1 'polypeptide(L)'
;MHWVRDIRILLVATALLSAMIAPLSASAADGRCLVVVKGRTYLKGMCEIDVQAGGSFTVGVSDQARSKHFAYVALDAETGKARGFWNGAAAEDRAHEGLGELKRRGACWSNARARICAWKRK
;
A
#
# COMPACT_ATOMS: atom_id res chain seq x y z
N MET A 1 64.82 -46.68 -5.70
CA MET A 1 64.41 -45.92 -6.91
C MET A 1 62.98 -45.42 -6.72
N HIS A 2 62.78 -44.15 -7.04
CA HIS A 2 61.68 -43.27 -6.64
C HIS A 2 60.38 -43.48 -7.44
N TRP A 3 59.22 -43.35 -6.79
CA TRP A 3 57.93 -42.90 -7.35
C TRP A 3 57.14 -42.26 -6.17
N VAL A 4 57.25 -40.95 -5.85
CA VAL A 4 56.62 -39.76 -6.46
C VAL A 4 55.10 -39.97 -6.60
N ARG A 5 54.27 -39.59 -5.61
CA ARG A 5 53.80 -38.24 -5.16
C ARG A 5 52.44 -37.86 -5.77
N ASP A 6 51.53 -37.52 -4.86
CA ASP A 6 50.55 -36.42 -4.95
C ASP A 6 49.36 -36.58 -5.93
N ILE A 7 48.31 -37.29 -5.48
CA ILE A 7 46.95 -37.15 -6.02
C ILE A 7 46.39 -35.82 -5.52
N ARG A 8 46.49 -34.77 -6.34
CA ARG A 8 45.78 -33.51 -6.12
C ARG A 8 44.30 -33.74 -6.44
N ILE A 9 43.50 -33.92 -5.40
CA ILE A 9 42.04 -33.93 -5.47
C ILE A 9 41.59 -32.56 -5.99
N LEU A 10 41.14 -32.52 -7.24
CA LEU A 10 40.49 -31.36 -7.85
C LEU A 10 39.12 -31.18 -7.17
N LEU A 11 39.02 -30.17 -6.31
CA LEU A 11 37.75 -29.68 -5.76
C LEU A 11 36.94 -29.03 -6.89
N VAL A 12 35.95 -29.74 -7.43
CA VAL A 12 34.95 -29.16 -8.33
C VAL A 12 33.94 -28.41 -7.47
N ALA A 13 34.10 -27.10 -7.35
CA ALA A 13 33.15 -26.23 -6.67
C ALA A 13 31.88 -26.07 -7.54
N THR A 14 30.79 -26.72 -7.15
CA THR A 14 29.46 -26.50 -7.73
C THR A 14 28.90 -25.17 -7.25
N ALA A 15 28.88 -24.17 -8.13
CA ALA A 15 28.27 -22.87 -7.86
C ALA A 15 26.73 -23.00 -7.84
N LEU A 16 26.15 -22.98 -6.64
CA LEU A 16 24.70 -22.89 -6.41
C LEU A 16 24.21 -21.50 -6.82
N LEU A 17 23.56 -21.40 -7.99
CA LEU A 17 22.92 -20.18 -8.46
C LEU A 17 21.64 -19.91 -7.65
N SER A 18 21.78 -19.23 -6.51
CA SER A 18 20.64 -18.81 -5.68
C SER A 18 19.93 -17.62 -6.35
N ALA A 19 18.76 -17.86 -6.93
CA ALA A 19 17.89 -16.81 -7.42
C ALA A 19 17.39 -15.97 -6.24
N MET A 20 17.86 -14.74 -6.11
CA MET A 20 17.41 -13.75 -5.13
C MET A 20 15.97 -13.35 -5.47
N ILE A 21 14.99 -13.98 -4.82
CA ILE A 21 13.61 -13.53 -4.85
C ILE A 21 13.54 -12.27 -3.97
N ALA A 22 13.59 -11.09 -4.57
CA ALA A 22 13.43 -9.84 -3.82
C ALA A 22 11.97 -9.70 -3.35
N PRO A 23 11.72 -9.34 -2.07
CA PRO A 23 10.37 -9.10 -1.59
C PRO A 23 9.80 -7.83 -2.23
N LEU A 24 8.59 -7.93 -2.77
CA LEU A 24 7.84 -6.78 -3.29
C LEU A 24 7.46 -5.88 -2.10
N SER A 25 8.21 -4.82 -1.87
CA SER A 25 7.93 -3.90 -0.76
C SER A 25 6.74 -3.01 -1.11
N ALA A 26 5.62 -3.18 -0.40
CA ALA A 26 4.57 -2.16 -0.36
C ALA A 26 5.15 -0.90 0.28
N SER A 27 5.00 0.25 -0.38
CA SER A 27 5.62 1.51 0.05
C SER A 27 4.57 2.37 0.77
N ALA A 28 4.54 2.22 2.09
CA ALA A 28 3.93 3.21 2.98
C ALA A 28 4.80 4.48 2.99
N ALA A 29 4.15 5.63 2.84
CA ALA A 29 4.81 6.94 2.83
C ALA A 29 3.97 7.97 3.57
N ASP A 30 4.63 8.89 4.28
CA ASP A 30 3.95 10.03 4.87
C ASP A 30 3.49 11.03 3.78
N GLY A 31 2.32 11.61 3.98
CA GLY A 31 1.79 12.65 3.11
C GLY A 31 0.66 13.41 3.76
N ARG A 32 -0.07 14.19 2.94
CA ARG A 32 -1.33 14.80 3.38
C ARG A 32 -2.50 13.98 2.90
N CYS A 33 -3.52 13.90 3.73
CA CYS A 33 -4.70 13.11 3.47
C CYS A 33 -5.97 13.91 3.78
N LEU A 34 -7.06 13.57 3.10
CA LEU A 34 -8.38 14.10 3.35
C LEU A 34 -9.42 12.99 3.18
N VAL A 35 -10.29 12.80 4.16
CA VAL A 35 -11.48 11.95 4.08
C VAL A 35 -12.70 12.77 4.42
N VAL A 36 -13.57 12.95 3.43
CA VAL A 36 -14.87 13.62 3.56
C VAL A 36 -15.97 12.64 3.20
N VAL A 37 -16.97 12.51 4.07
CA VAL A 37 -18.15 11.67 3.85
C VAL A 37 -19.40 12.45 4.21
N LYS A 38 -20.37 12.50 3.30
CA LYS A 38 -21.61 13.29 3.43
C LYS A 38 -21.34 14.75 3.83
N GLY A 39 -20.31 15.35 3.23
CA GLY A 39 -19.91 16.74 3.49
C GLY A 39 -19.13 16.98 4.79
N ARG A 40 -19.01 16.00 5.68
CA ARG A 40 -18.24 16.12 6.93
C ARG A 40 -16.82 15.61 6.75
N THR A 41 -15.85 16.34 7.30
CA THR A 41 -14.44 15.95 7.28
C THR A 41 -14.13 15.08 8.49
N TYR A 42 -13.60 13.88 8.24
CA TYR A 42 -13.27 12.89 9.27
C TYR A 42 -11.77 12.70 9.45
N LEU A 43 -10.99 12.91 8.38
CA LEU A 43 -9.54 12.96 8.43
C LEU A 43 -9.07 14.14 7.58
N LYS A 44 -8.15 14.95 8.11
CA LYS A 44 -7.48 16.04 7.39
C LYS A 44 -6.15 16.35 8.06
N GLY A 45 -5.05 16.22 7.33
CA GLY A 45 -3.73 16.53 7.86
C GLY A 45 -2.67 15.58 7.35
N MET A 46 -1.57 15.48 8.09
CA MET A 46 -0.55 14.47 7.82
C MET A 46 -1.12 13.09 8.14
N CYS A 47 -0.88 12.14 7.24
CA CYS A 47 -1.20 10.75 7.47
C CYS A 47 -0.28 9.82 6.68
N GLU A 48 -0.23 8.56 7.10
CA GLU A 48 0.37 7.49 6.30
C GLU A 48 -0.49 7.20 5.06
N ILE A 49 0.16 7.10 3.91
CA ILE A 49 -0.41 6.66 2.64
C ILE A 49 0.31 5.38 2.23
N ASP A 50 -0.38 4.25 2.27
CA ASP A 50 0.13 2.98 1.76
C ASP A 50 -0.46 2.70 0.37
N VAL A 51 0.41 2.67 -0.65
CA VAL A 51 0.02 2.35 -2.03
C VAL A 51 0.40 0.92 -2.35
N GLN A 52 -0.61 0.14 -2.71
CA GLN A 52 -0.50 -1.26 -3.05
C GLN A 52 -0.34 -1.45 -4.56
N ALA A 53 0.06 -2.66 -4.95
CA ALA A 53 0.07 -3.06 -6.36
C ALA A 53 -1.31 -2.85 -7.01
N GLY A 54 -1.33 -2.46 -8.29
CA GLY A 54 -2.57 -2.14 -9.00
C GLY A 54 -3.15 -0.76 -8.70
N GLY A 55 -2.50 0.04 -7.84
CA GLY A 55 -2.88 1.44 -7.58
C GLY A 55 -3.95 1.62 -6.50
N SER A 56 -4.41 0.53 -5.88
CA SER A 56 -5.15 0.58 -4.62
C SER A 56 -4.33 1.26 -3.54
N PHE A 57 -4.97 1.92 -2.59
CA PHE A 57 -4.25 2.57 -1.50
C PHE A 57 -5.10 2.75 -0.25
N THR A 58 -4.41 2.92 0.87
CA THR A 58 -5.00 3.27 2.15
C THR A 58 -4.55 4.68 2.58
N VAL A 59 -5.33 5.31 3.46
CA VAL A 59 -4.94 6.54 4.16
C VAL A 59 -5.22 6.38 5.66
N GLY A 60 -4.21 6.61 6.50
CA GLY A 60 -4.33 6.69 7.95
C GLY A 60 -4.51 5.35 8.70
N VAL A 61 -4.37 4.20 8.03
CA VAL A 61 -4.60 2.88 8.65
C VAL A 61 -3.62 2.60 9.79
N SER A 62 -2.32 2.80 9.57
CA SER A 62 -1.28 2.55 10.59
C SER A 62 -0.99 3.77 11.47
N ASP A 63 -1.88 4.77 11.46
CA ASP A 63 -1.63 6.11 11.98
C ASP A 63 -2.76 6.63 12.88
N GLN A 64 -3.22 5.74 13.75
CA GLN A 64 -4.34 6.01 14.65
C GLN A 64 -4.02 7.07 15.71
N ALA A 65 -2.74 7.36 15.94
CA ALA A 65 -2.30 8.44 16.81
C ALA A 65 -2.66 9.83 16.26
N ARG A 66 -2.63 10.03 14.93
CA ARG A 66 -2.99 11.31 14.29
C ARG A 66 -4.47 11.40 13.94
N SER A 67 -5.12 10.28 13.64
CA SER A 67 -6.55 10.23 13.32
C SER A 67 -7.13 8.86 13.61
N LYS A 68 -8.28 8.80 14.29
CA LYS A 68 -9.03 7.54 14.46
C LYS A 68 -9.75 7.10 13.18
N HIS A 69 -9.89 7.98 12.21
CA HIS A 69 -10.54 7.67 10.93
C HIS A 69 -9.52 7.32 9.85
N PHE A 70 -9.86 6.35 9.03
CA PHE A 70 -9.06 5.88 7.90
C PHE A 70 -9.95 5.42 6.75
N ALA A 71 -9.37 5.32 5.55
CA ALA A 71 -10.10 4.88 4.37
C ALA A 71 -9.23 4.04 3.42
N TYR A 72 -9.90 3.20 2.63
CA TYR A 72 -9.33 2.40 1.56
C TYR A 72 -9.96 2.77 0.22
N VAL A 73 -9.15 2.78 -0.83
CA VAL A 73 -9.60 2.84 -2.21
C VAL A 73 -9.08 1.60 -2.91
N ALA A 74 -9.99 0.70 -3.24
CA ALA A 74 -9.72 -0.53 -3.97
C ALA A 74 -9.85 -0.24 -5.47
N LEU A 75 -8.74 -0.30 -6.22
CA LEU A 75 -8.76 -0.29 -7.67
C LEU A 75 -8.89 -1.71 -8.21
N ASP A 76 -9.83 -1.87 -9.13
CA ASP A 76 -9.96 -3.03 -9.97
C ASP A 76 -9.08 -2.82 -11.20
N ALA A 77 -8.03 -3.63 -11.33
CA ALA A 77 -7.01 -3.47 -12.38
C ALA A 77 -7.54 -3.81 -13.78
N GLU A 78 -8.57 -4.66 -13.88
CA GLU A 78 -9.14 -5.09 -15.17
C GLU A 78 -10.10 -4.03 -15.73
N THR A 79 -10.91 -3.44 -14.85
CA THR A 79 -11.96 -2.48 -15.24
C THR A 79 -11.54 -1.03 -15.07
N GLY A 80 -10.46 -0.76 -14.32
CA GLY A 80 -10.03 0.58 -13.93
C GLY A 80 -10.97 1.29 -12.95
N LYS A 81 -12.00 0.58 -12.45
CA LYS A 81 -12.97 1.13 -11.48
C LYS A 81 -12.38 1.12 -10.09
N ALA A 82 -12.76 2.10 -9.26
CA ALA A 82 -12.37 2.12 -7.87
C ALA A 82 -13.58 2.08 -6.94
N ARG A 83 -13.50 1.35 -5.83
CA ARG A 83 -14.48 1.39 -4.74
C ARG A 83 -13.85 1.88 -3.45
N GLY A 84 -14.56 2.75 -2.73
CA GLY A 84 -14.10 3.26 -1.45
C GLY A 84 -14.70 2.50 -0.27
N PHE A 85 -13.92 2.37 0.79
CA PHE A 85 -14.35 1.86 2.09
C PHE A 85 -13.73 2.70 3.21
N TRP A 86 -14.37 2.80 4.36
CA TRP A 86 -13.86 3.55 5.51
C TRP A 86 -14.40 2.98 6.82
N ASN A 87 -13.86 3.43 7.94
CA ASN A 87 -14.20 2.90 9.27
C ASN A 87 -15.39 3.59 9.95
N GLY A 88 -16.15 4.36 9.18
CA GLY A 88 -17.40 4.93 9.64
C GLY A 88 -17.26 6.13 10.55
N ALA A 89 -18.42 6.74 10.85
CA ALA A 89 -18.49 7.94 11.66
C ALA A 89 -18.13 7.70 13.13
N ALA A 90 -18.29 6.45 13.60
CA ALA A 90 -17.94 6.02 14.96
C ALA A 90 -16.45 5.67 15.13
N ALA A 91 -15.65 5.76 14.06
CA ALA A 91 -14.23 5.39 14.05
C ALA A 91 -13.99 3.93 14.50
N GLU A 92 -14.64 2.99 13.83
CA GLU A 92 -14.52 1.56 14.13
C GLU A 92 -13.12 1.02 13.76
N ASP A 93 -12.85 -0.22 14.17
CA ASP A 93 -11.54 -0.88 13.99
C ASP A 93 -11.30 -1.39 12.55
N ARG A 94 -12.35 -1.42 11.72
CA ARG A 94 -12.30 -1.94 10.34
C ARG A 94 -12.99 -1.01 9.35
N ALA A 95 -12.44 -0.94 8.13
CA ALA A 95 -13.04 -0.22 7.01
C ALA A 95 -14.18 -1.00 6.34
N HIS A 96 -15.29 -1.21 7.06
CA HIS A 96 -16.41 -2.01 6.58
C HIS A 96 -17.50 -1.17 5.89
N GLU A 97 -17.56 0.15 6.14
CA GLU A 97 -18.56 1.00 5.51
C GLU A 97 -18.20 1.26 4.04
N GLY A 98 -19.05 0.83 3.11
CA GLY A 98 -18.88 1.10 1.68
C GLY A 98 -19.19 2.56 1.30
N LEU A 99 -18.33 3.18 0.49
CA LEU A 99 -18.48 4.54 -0.05
C LEU A 99 -18.94 4.55 -1.53
N GLY A 100 -19.04 3.37 -2.14
CA GLY A 100 -19.46 3.18 -3.53
C GLY A 100 -18.32 3.34 -4.54
N GLU A 101 -18.68 3.38 -5.83
CA GLU A 101 -17.73 3.62 -6.91
C GLU A 101 -17.20 5.06 -6.84
N LEU A 102 -15.88 5.22 -7.02
CA LEU A 102 -15.17 6.49 -6.97
C LEU A 102 -14.51 6.79 -8.30
N LYS A 103 -14.45 8.07 -8.66
CA LYS A 103 -13.72 8.56 -9.84
C LYS A 103 -12.52 9.37 -9.42
N ARG A 104 -11.39 9.14 -10.09
CA ARG A 104 -10.16 9.89 -9.87
C ARG A 104 -10.31 11.33 -10.37
N ARG A 105 -9.94 12.30 -9.54
CA ARG A 105 -9.91 13.74 -9.80
C ARG A 105 -8.67 14.33 -9.14
N GLY A 106 -7.58 14.42 -9.91
CA GLY A 106 -6.27 14.81 -9.37
C GLY A 106 -5.76 13.81 -8.33
N ALA A 107 -5.45 14.30 -7.14
CA ALA A 107 -5.00 13.49 -6.00
C ALA A 107 -6.16 12.81 -5.23
N CYS A 108 -7.40 13.03 -5.65
CA CYS A 108 -8.59 12.55 -4.95
C CYS A 108 -9.34 11.48 -5.74
N TRP A 109 -10.01 10.59 -5.01
CA TRP A 109 -11.04 9.69 -5.50
C TRP A 109 -12.36 10.11 -4.88
N SER A 110 -13.37 10.38 -5.71
CA SER A 110 -14.60 11.03 -5.25
C SER A 110 -15.85 10.63 -6.02
N ASN A 111 -16.98 10.79 -5.34
CA ASN A 111 -18.33 10.74 -5.89
C ASN A 111 -19.20 11.78 -5.14
N ALA A 112 -20.53 11.71 -5.30
CA ALA A 112 -21.45 12.64 -4.62
C ALA A 112 -21.45 12.50 -3.09
N ARG A 113 -21.11 11.32 -2.56
CA ARG A 113 -21.13 11.00 -1.13
C ARG A 113 -19.78 11.24 -0.46
N ALA A 114 -18.68 10.96 -1.15
CA ALA A 114 -17.37 10.83 -0.54
C ALA A 114 -16.24 11.45 -1.36
N ARG A 115 -15.19 11.89 -0.67
CA ARG A 115 -13.93 12.34 -1.25
C ARG A 115 -12.77 11.89 -0.38
N ILE A 116 -11.90 11.05 -0.95
CA ILE A 116 -10.66 10.56 -0.33
C ILE A 116 -9.51 11.12 -1.14
N CYS A 117 -8.59 11.86 -0.52
CA CYS A 117 -7.42 12.41 -1.18
C CYS A 117 -6.13 11.95 -0.51
N ALA A 118 -5.11 11.72 -1.33
CA ALA A 118 -3.78 11.31 -0.90
C ALA A 118 -2.73 12.12 -1.67
N TRP A 119 -2.01 12.98 -0.97
CA TRP A 119 -0.88 13.75 -1.51
C TRP A 119 0.40 13.25 -0.86
N LYS A 120 1.13 12.36 -1.53
CA LYS A 120 2.45 11.91 -1.06
C LYS A 120 3.39 13.11 -0.92
N ARG A 121 4.16 13.13 0.16
CA ARG A 121 5.28 14.06 0.27
C ARG A 121 6.35 13.66 -0.76
N LYS A 122 6.89 14.66 -1.46
CA LYS A 122 8.04 14.45 -2.37
C LYS A 122 9.33 14.35 -1.57
#